data_AF-A0AB37J8N6-F1
#
_entry.id   AF-A0AB37J8N6-F1
#
_cell.length_a   1.000
_cell.length_b   1.000
_cell.length_c   1.000
_cell.angle_alpha   90.00
_cell.angle_beta   90.00
_cell.angle_gamma   90.00
#
_symmetry.space_group_name_H-M   'P 1'
#
loop_
_entity.id
_entity.type
_entity.pdbx_description
1 polymer ?
#
loop_
_entity_poly.entity_id
_entity_poly.type
_entity_poly.pdbx_seq_one_letter_code
_entity_poly.pdbx_strand_id
1 'polypeptide(L)'
;MTFRQFAFNNVIRSKRTYLAHFLSSTFAIMIFFTYALLAFHPNLQGDLAASITINTFAKSGLQISQGLIFFFSFFFILYSVSAFLKTRKKDFGILMLHGMSRSQLNKLVFIENIIIGTASILTGITIGMAFSKFILIMSNNLLMIDKGLPFYMPFKAIGITFGAFLLLFLFISLFTSRLVNVEQLVELIKAEEKPKPEPKASLWLSLFALICIGLGYTAVFHSVNAIHYKDVKYVLFMMATGVSFVVLGTYFLFTQLSVYVLRVLKKRENIFFKKTNILIISDLVYQLKDNAKMFFMVTIISAVAFTAVGTCMGLGNSSMAESDSPFAFSYRSYNNNNLEKEHIKRIESELNDGGFNFKRVTYSIKQISDTIYNSNVLLSVIKISDYNKLAEAFGFERESLKDENDSFVIPSRKVTNTKSNQNNFQLLHGNIRKAMHVNKILTPKELQDTNITTIIIPDSVYNQMIVDPESQYGQFTINGFVVKDWEKTKKVAEKILASLQKGNKDINDPRVYNESYQFSTLIFTWIAMKQGFGLASIMSVLIGIVFFTFAA
;
A
#
# COMPACT_ATOMS: atom_id res chain seq x y z
N MET A 1 -32.57 -13.36 44.85
CA MET A 1 -31.98 -13.12 43.51
C MET A 1 -30.56 -13.66 43.52
N THR A 2 -30.16 -14.52 42.57
CA THR A 2 -28.78 -15.06 42.57
C THR A 2 -27.78 -14.01 42.06
N PHE A 3 -26.51 -14.14 42.45
CA PHE A 3 -25.45 -13.21 42.04
C PHE A 3 -25.32 -13.09 40.50
N ARG A 4 -25.53 -14.20 39.77
CA ARG A 4 -25.53 -14.23 38.30
C ARG A 4 -26.74 -13.50 37.71
N GLN A 5 -27.92 -13.67 38.30
CA GLN A 5 -29.13 -12.94 37.90
C GLN A 5 -28.98 -11.44 38.14
N PHE A 6 -28.33 -11.04 39.24
CA PHE A 6 -28.01 -9.64 39.51
C PHE A 6 -27.11 -9.05 38.41
N ALA A 7 -26.01 -9.72 38.07
CA ALA A 7 -25.09 -9.28 37.01
C ALA A 7 -25.79 -9.13 35.65
N PHE A 8 -26.60 -10.13 35.27
CA PHE A 8 -27.35 -10.11 34.01
C PHE A 8 -28.36 -8.96 33.96
N ASN A 9 -29.13 -8.77 35.03
CA ASN A 9 -30.10 -7.67 35.11
C ASN A 9 -29.43 -6.31 35.12
N ASN A 10 -28.19 -6.21 35.64
CA ASN A 10 -27.41 -4.98 35.61
C ASN A 10 -27.12 -4.55 34.16
N VAL A 11 -26.58 -5.48 33.35
CA VAL A 11 -26.29 -5.26 31.92
C VAL A 11 -27.54 -4.84 31.16
N ILE A 12 -28.67 -5.50 31.40
CA ILE A 12 -29.95 -5.22 30.71
C ILE A 12 -30.57 -3.89 31.14
N ARG A 13 -30.48 -3.54 32.42
CA ARG A 13 -31.11 -2.32 32.94
C ARG A 13 -30.32 -1.07 32.56
N SER A 14 -29.00 -1.20 32.41
CA SER A 14 -28.09 -0.08 32.10
C SER A 14 -27.50 -0.16 30.68
N LYS A 15 -28.25 -0.73 29.72
CA LYS A 15 -27.85 -0.90 28.31
C LYS A 15 -27.13 0.30 27.70
N ARG A 16 -27.57 1.54 27.98
CA ARG A 16 -26.97 2.76 27.42
C ARG A 16 -25.50 2.95 27.83
N THR A 17 -25.15 2.59 29.05
CA THR A 17 -23.77 2.66 29.56
C THR A 17 -22.90 1.54 29.00
N TYR A 18 -23.51 0.39 28.71
CA TYR A 18 -22.83 -0.81 28.21
C TYR A 18 -22.69 -0.82 26.68
N LEU A 19 -23.52 -0.05 25.97
CA LEU A 19 -23.58 -0.01 24.51
C LEU A 19 -22.25 0.38 23.87
N ALA A 20 -21.52 1.34 24.46
CA ALA A 20 -20.22 1.75 23.92
C ALA A 20 -19.24 0.57 23.91
N HIS A 21 -19.06 -0.10 25.04
CA HIS A 21 -18.14 -1.24 25.15
C HIS A 21 -18.53 -2.42 24.25
N PHE A 22 -19.84 -2.71 24.19
CA PHE A 22 -20.39 -3.73 23.31
C PHE A 22 -20.14 -3.40 21.83
N LEU A 23 -20.52 -2.21 21.36
CA LEU A 23 -20.36 -1.80 19.97
C LEU A 23 -18.89 -1.77 19.55
N SER A 24 -18.02 -1.20 20.38
CA SER A 24 -16.57 -1.23 20.18
C SER A 24 -16.08 -2.66 19.94
N SER A 25 -16.42 -3.58 20.85
CA SER A 25 -16.02 -4.98 20.78
C SER A 25 -16.57 -5.68 19.54
N THR A 26 -17.86 -5.49 19.23
CA THR A 26 -18.53 -6.01 18.04
C THR A 26 -17.83 -5.56 16.75
N PHE A 27 -17.43 -4.29 16.66
CA PHE A 27 -16.69 -3.76 15.51
C PHE A 27 -15.31 -4.42 15.34
N ALA A 28 -14.54 -4.55 16.43
CA ALA A 28 -13.23 -5.20 16.38
C ALA A 28 -13.34 -6.67 15.91
N ILE A 29 -14.35 -7.39 16.42
CA ILE A 29 -14.62 -8.79 16.04
C ILE A 29 -15.07 -8.89 14.59
N MET A 30 -15.95 -7.97 14.14
CA MET A 30 -16.43 -7.93 12.75
C MET A 30 -15.26 -7.74 11.78
N ILE A 31 -14.31 -6.85 12.09
CA ILE A 31 -13.17 -6.59 11.21
C ILE A 31 -12.21 -7.78 11.19
N PHE A 32 -11.91 -8.37 12.35
CA PHE A 32 -11.11 -9.60 12.41
C PHE A 32 -11.77 -10.76 11.67
N PHE A 33 -13.09 -10.93 11.80
CA PHE A 33 -13.85 -11.94 11.07
C PHE A 33 -13.75 -11.72 9.55
N THR A 34 -13.97 -10.48 9.11
CA THR A 34 -13.87 -10.07 7.69
C THR A 34 -12.49 -10.42 7.13
N TYR A 35 -11.46 -10.19 7.94
CA TYR A 35 -10.10 -10.55 7.61
C TYR A 35 -9.89 -12.06 7.47
N ALA A 36 -10.32 -12.83 8.48
CA ALA A 36 -10.22 -14.28 8.48
C ALA A 36 -10.99 -14.89 7.30
N LEU A 37 -12.14 -14.31 6.93
CA LEU A 37 -12.92 -14.70 5.76
C LEU A 37 -12.13 -14.58 4.45
N LEU A 38 -11.36 -13.50 4.28
CA LEU A 38 -10.50 -13.33 3.10
C LEU A 38 -9.28 -14.27 3.16
N ALA A 39 -8.62 -14.35 4.31
CA ALA A 39 -7.42 -15.19 4.48
C ALA A 39 -7.70 -16.69 4.26
N PHE A 40 -8.89 -17.17 4.63
CA PHE A 40 -9.30 -18.56 4.45
C PHE A 40 -10.14 -18.81 3.19
N HIS A 41 -10.21 -17.87 2.25
CA HIS A 41 -10.98 -18.04 1.02
C HIS A 41 -10.26 -19.01 0.05
N PRO A 42 -10.92 -20.08 -0.45
CA PRO A 42 -10.29 -21.08 -1.32
C PRO A 42 -9.59 -20.49 -2.57
N ASN A 43 -10.24 -19.56 -3.27
CA ASN A 43 -9.69 -18.93 -4.47
C ASN A 43 -8.48 -18.01 -4.18
N LEU A 44 -8.34 -17.51 -2.94
CA LEU A 44 -7.16 -16.74 -2.53
C LEU A 44 -6.01 -17.65 -2.07
N GLN A 45 -6.28 -18.93 -1.81
CA GLN A 45 -5.24 -19.90 -1.45
C GLN A 45 -4.66 -20.63 -2.67
N GLY A 46 -5.45 -20.84 -3.72
CA GLY A 46 -5.06 -21.68 -4.87
C GLY A 46 -4.94 -20.99 -6.23
N ASP A 47 -5.55 -19.82 -6.46
CA ASP A 47 -5.84 -19.31 -7.82
C ASP A 47 -5.25 -17.92 -8.12
N LEU A 48 -4.29 -17.43 -7.33
CA LEU A 48 -3.59 -16.19 -7.68
C LEU A 48 -2.61 -16.46 -8.83
N ALA A 49 -2.82 -15.75 -9.95
CA ALA A 49 -1.96 -15.73 -11.15
C ALA A 49 -0.58 -15.10 -10.89
N ALA A 50 -0.33 -14.64 -9.67
CA ALA A 50 0.94 -14.13 -9.19
C ALA A 50 2.04 -15.21 -9.26
N SER A 51 3.24 -14.79 -9.70
CA SER A 51 4.46 -15.61 -9.57
C SER A 51 4.60 -16.17 -8.15
N ILE A 52 5.30 -17.31 -8.02
CA ILE A 52 5.53 -17.99 -6.73
C ILE A 52 5.93 -16.98 -5.64
N THR A 53 6.78 -16.01 -5.99
CA THR A 53 7.25 -14.93 -5.10
C THR A 53 6.12 -14.00 -4.65
N ILE A 54 5.33 -13.44 -5.58
CA ILE A 54 4.25 -12.49 -5.25
C ILE A 54 3.14 -13.19 -4.46
N ASN A 55 2.83 -14.45 -4.77
CA ASN A 55 1.87 -15.26 -4.02
C ASN A 55 2.35 -15.53 -2.58
N THR A 56 3.65 -15.80 -2.40
CA THR A 56 4.25 -16.00 -1.07
C THR A 56 4.25 -14.72 -0.25
N PHE A 57 4.58 -13.57 -0.85
CA PHE A 57 4.48 -12.26 -0.18
C PHE A 57 3.05 -11.90 0.18
N ALA A 58 2.10 -12.11 -0.73
CA ALA A 58 0.68 -11.89 -0.50
C ALA A 58 0.13 -12.75 0.66
N LYS A 59 0.44 -14.05 0.67
CA LYS A 59 0.04 -14.98 1.74
C LYS A 59 0.70 -14.64 3.08
N SER A 60 1.98 -14.31 3.08
CA SER A 60 2.71 -13.90 4.30
C SER A 60 2.17 -12.58 4.84
N GLY A 61 1.89 -11.61 3.96
CA GLY A 61 1.22 -10.36 4.31
C GLY A 61 -0.15 -10.61 4.94
N LEU A 62 -0.92 -11.53 4.35
CA LEU A 62 -2.21 -11.93 4.91
C LEU A 62 -2.07 -12.53 6.33
N GLN A 63 -1.07 -13.35 6.60
CA GLN A 63 -0.89 -13.93 7.94
C GLN A 63 -0.40 -12.90 8.98
N ILE A 64 0.58 -12.07 8.62
CA ILE A 64 1.09 -10.98 9.47
C ILE A 64 -0.03 -9.99 9.80
N SER A 65 -0.84 -9.69 8.79
CA SER A 65 -2.10 -8.93 8.86
C SER A 65 -3.02 -9.36 9.98
N GLN A 66 -3.33 -10.66 9.99
CA GLN A 66 -4.21 -11.26 10.99
C GLN A 66 -3.65 -11.11 12.41
N GLY A 67 -2.35 -11.36 12.58
CA GLY A 67 -1.66 -11.21 13.86
C GLY A 67 -1.69 -9.78 14.38
N LEU A 68 -1.43 -8.79 13.51
CA LEU A 68 -1.51 -7.37 13.87
C LEU A 68 -2.92 -6.96 14.28
N ILE A 69 -3.95 -7.34 13.52
CA ILE A 69 -5.34 -7.01 13.87
C ILE A 69 -5.72 -7.63 15.22
N PHE A 70 -5.32 -8.87 15.50
CA PHE A 70 -5.56 -9.49 16.80
C PHE A 70 -4.84 -8.74 17.94
N PHE A 71 -3.56 -8.43 17.75
CA PHE A 71 -2.77 -7.67 18.71
C PHE A 71 -3.40 -6.31 19.02
N PHE A 72 -3.79 -5.56 18.00
CA PHE A 72 -4.45 -4.26 18.16
C PHE A 72 -5.85 -4.37 18.78
N SER A 73 -6.62 -5.40 18.42
CA SER A 73 -7.92 -5.69 19.04
C SER A 73 -7.79 -5.95 20.55
N PHE A 74 -6.70 -6.60 20.98
CA PHE A 74 -6.43 -6.80 22.41
C PHE A 74 -6.28 -5.48 23.17
N PHE A 75 -5.43 -4.56 22.69
CA PHE A 75 -5.25 -3.26 23.35
C PHE A 75 -6.53 -2.44 23.36
N PHE A 76 -7.29 -2.50 22.27
CA PHE A 76 -8.53 -1.75 22.19
C PHE A 76 -9.62 -2.30 23.10
N ILE A 77 -9.82 -3.61 23.14
CA ILE A 77 -10.80 -4.20 24.07
C ILE A 77 -10.38 -3.90 25.50
N LEU A 78 -9.08 -3.97 25.83
CA LEU A 78 -8.57 -3.60 27.14
C LEU A 78 -8.85 -2.13 27.49
N TYR A 79 -8.64 -1.22 26.54
CA TYR A 79 -8.98 0.20 26.69
C TYR A 79 -10.49 0.41 26.86
N SER A 80 -11.30 -0.25 26.03
CA SER A 80 -12.76 -0.18 26.05
C SER A 80 -13.34 -0.68 27.38
N VAL A 81 -12.84 -1.82 27.89
CA VAL A 81 -13.18 -2.30 29.25
C VAL A 81 -12.77 -1.28 30.31
N SER A 82 -11.57 -0.71 30.21
CA SER A 82 -11.08 0.28 31.19
C SER A 82 -11.94 1.56 31.20
N ALA A 83 -12.33 2.06 30.02
CA ALA A 83 -13.23 3.20 29.88
C ALA A 83 -14.62 2.87 30.42
N PHE A 84 -15.16 1.69 30.11
CA PHE A 84 -16.42 1.20 30.65
C PHE A 84 -16.41 1.17 32.19
N LEU A 85 -15.37 0.58 32.79
CA LEU A 85 -15.24 0.56 34.25
C LEU A 85 -15.12 1.95 34.86
N LYS A 86 -14.48 2.91 34.18
CA LYS A 86 -14.43 4.31 34.62
C LYS A 86 -15.81 4.94 34.72
N THR A 87 -16.69 4.71 33.75
CA THR A 87 -18.06 5.28 33.78
C THR A 87 -18.92 4.72 34.92
N ARG A 88 -18.58 3.53 35.43
CA ARG A 88 -19.33 2.82 36.48
C ARG A 88 -18.70 2.87 37.87
N LYS A 89 -17.66 3.69 38.04
CA LYS A 89 -16.98 3.85 39.33
C LYS A 89 -17.92 4.25 40.46
N LYS A 90 -18.87 5.16 40.19
CA LYS A 90 -19.86 5.57 41.20
C LYS A 90 -20.77 4.41 41.63
N ASP A 91 -21.23 3.60 40.68
CA ASP A 91 -22.06 2.41 40.96
C ASP A 91 -21.29 1.41 41.83
N PHE A 92 -20.03 1.13 41.49
CA PHE A 92 -19.18 0.23 42.27
C PHE A 92 -18.89 0.77 43.68
N GLY A 93 -18.71 2.09 43.82
CA GLY A 93 -18.54 2.74 45.12
C GLY A 93 -19.76 2.58 46.03
N ILE A 94 -20.97 2.78 45.49
CA ILE A 94 -22.23 2.60 46.23
C ILE A 94 -22.40 1.14 46.67
N LEU A 95 -22.09 0.17 45.79
CA LEU A 95 -22.17 -1.25 46.12
C LEU A 95 -21.20 -1.65 47.25
N MET A 96 -19.97 -1.11 47.24
CA MET A 96 -19.01 -1.35 48.33
C MET A 96 -19.46 -0.71 49.66
N LEU A 97 -20.04 0.49 49.63
CA LEU A 97 -20.62 1.12 50.83
C LEU A 97 -21.76 0.30 51.42
N HIS A 98 -22.49 -0.43 50.58
CA HIS A 98 -23.57 -1.33 50.99
C HIS A 98 -23.09 -2.73 51.44
N GLY A 99 -21.77 -2.91 51.64
CA GLY A 99 -21.19 -4.14 52.18
C GLY A 99 -20.70 -5.15 51.15
N MET A 100 -20.64 -4.81 49.85
CA MET A 100 -20.09 -5.70 48.83
C MET A 100 -18.57 -5.88 49.02
N SER A 101 -18.11 -7.11 49.20
CA SER A 101 -16.67 -7.41 49.30
C SER A 101 -15.94 -7.21 47.96
N ARG A 102 -14.63 -6.95 48.02
CA ARG A 102 -13.77 -6.80 46.82
C ARG A 102 -13.83 -8.01 45.89
N SER A 103 -13.84 -9.22 46.46
CA SER A 103 -13.94 -10.47 45.69
C SER A 103 -15.27 -10.59 44.95
N GLN A 104 -16.37 -10.18 45.59
CA GLN A 104 -17.68 -10.12 44.93
C GLN A 104 -17.68 -9.08 43.81
N LEU A 105 -17.11 -7.88 44.02
CA LEU A 105 -17.03 -6.87 42.97
C LEU A 105 -16.25 -7.37 41.73
N ASN A 106 -15.10 -8.01 41.95
CA ASN A 106 -14.30 -8.58 40.87
C ASN A 106 -15.06 -9.69 40.13
N LYS A 107 -15.79 -10.54 40.85
CA LYS A 107 -16.64 -11.57 40.26
C LYS A 107 -17.82 -10.98 39.48
N LEU A 108 -18.37 -9.84 39.90
CA LEU A 108 -19.41 -9.12 39.16
C LEU A 108 -18.87 -8.65 37.82
N VAL A 109 -17.76 -7.90 37.83
CA VAL A 109 -17.10 -7.35 36.63
C VAL A 109 -16.71 -8.47 35.67
N PHE A 110 -16.17 -9.59 36.19
CA PHE A 110 -15.85 -10.76 35.38
C PHE A 110 -17.07 -11.31 34.64
N ILE A 111 -18.19 -11.53 35.34
CA ILE A 111 -19.41 -12.08 34.74
C ILE A 111 -19.99 -11.10 33.71
N GLU A 112 -20.02 -9.81 34.03
CA GLU A 112 -20.53 -8.78 33.12
C GLU A 112 -19.70 -8.72 31.82
N ASN A 113 -18.37 -8.71 31.93
CA ASN A 113 -17.47 -8.71 30.76
C ASN A 113 -17.65 -9.97 29.89
N ILE A 114 -17.84 -11.15 30.50
CA ILE A 114 -18.07 -12.39 29.74
C ILE A 114 -19.42 -12.38 29.02
N ILE A 115 -20.48 -11.86 29.66
CA ILE A 115 -21.81 -11.72 29.02
C ILE A 115 -21.72 -10.80 27.82
N ILE A 116 -21.12 -9.61 27.99
CA ILE A 116 -20.96 -8.63 26.91
C ILE A 116 -20.05 -9.17 25.82
N GLY A 117 -18.93 -9.79 26.18
CA GLY A 117 -17.98 -10.35 25.23
C GLY A 117 -18.59 -11.46 24.39
N THR A 118 -19.34 -12.38 25.00
CA THR A 118 -20.04 -13.45 24.27
C THR A 118 -21.09 -12.88 23.32
N ALA A 119 -21.88 -11.90 23.77
CA ALA A 119 -22.86 -11.21 22.92
C ALA A 119 -22.17 -10.46 21.76
N SER A 120 -21.01 -9.84 22.02
CA SER A 120 -20.22 -9.10 21.01
C SER A 120 -19.65 -10.06 19.96
N ILE A 121 -19.20 -11.26 20.37
CA ILE A 121 -18.71 -12.29 19.44
C ILE A 121 -19.82 -12.73 18.49
N LEU A 122 -20.98 -13.09 19.05
CA LEU A 122 -22.12 -13.56 18.25
C LEU A 122 -22.58 -12.48 17.26
N THR A 123 -22.73 -11.24 17.74
CA THR A 123 -23.20 -10.13 16.90
C THR A 123 -22.15 -9.69 15.89
N GLY A 124 -20.87 -9.65 16.26
CA GLY A 124 -19.77 -9.29 15.36
C GLY A 124 -19.61 -10.28 14.22
N ILE A 125 -19.68 -11.59 14.51
CA ILE A 125 -19.68 -12.63 13.47
C ILE A 125 -20.94 -12.54 12.60
N THR A 126 -22.12 -12.35 13.20
CA THR A 126 -23.39 -12.25 12.45
C THR A 126 -23.37 -11.06 11.49
N ILE A 127 -22.95 -9.89 11.97
CA ILE A 127 -22.84 -8.67 11.16
C ILE A 127 -21.75 -8.84 10.08
N GLY A 128 -20.58 -9.37 10.45
CA GLY A 128 -19.52 -9.65 9.49
C GLY A 128 -19.94 -10.66 8.41
N MET A 129 -20.75 -11.64 8.78
CA MET A 129 -21.33 -12.60 7.84
C MET A 129 -22.39 -11.95 6.95
N ALA A 130 -23.20 -11.02 7.46
CA ALA A 130 -24.14 -10.25 6.63
C ALA A 130 -23.41 -9.39 5.57
N PHE A 131 -22.27 -8.79 5.94
CA PHE A 131 -21.45 -7.96 5.02
C PHE A 131 -20.45 -8.76 4.17
N SER A 132 -20.30 -10.07 4.41
CA SER A 132 -19.31 -10.91 3.72
C SER A 132 -19.40 -10.83 2.20
N LYS A 133 -20.60 -10.92 1.63
CA LYS A 133 -20.82 -10.86 0.17
C LYS A 133 -20.35 -9.51 -0.40
N PHE A 134 -20.61 -8.42 0.32
CA PHE A 134 -20.16 -7.09 -0.09
C PHE A 134 -18.63 -7.00 -0.09
N ILE A 135 -17.98 -7.50 0.97
CA ILE A 135 -16.51 -7.51 1.06
C ILE A 135 -15.88 -8.39 -0.03
N LEU A 136 -16.46 -9.55 -0.33
CA LEU A 136 -15.97 -10.43 -1.39
C LEU A 136 -16.06 -9.78 -2.77
N ILE A 137 -17.16 -9.09 -3.08
CA ILE A 137 -17.32 -8.35 -4.34
C ILE A 137 -16.30 -7.21 -4.43
N MET A 138 -16.13 -6.43 -3.36
CA MET A 138 -15.15 -5.35 -3.31
C MET A 138 -13.73 -5.89 -3.52
N SER A 139 -13.39 -6.97 -2.84
CA SER A 139 -12.08 -7.63 -2.94
C SER A 139 -11.85 -8.20 -4.34
N ASN A 140 -12.89 -8.78 -4.96
CA ASN A 140 -12.81 -9.29 -6.32
C ASN A 140 -12.48 -8.20 -7.34
N ASN A 141 -13.18 -7.06 -7.26
CA ASN A 141 -12.97 -5.93 -8.17
C ASN A 141 -11.56 -5.33 -8.01
N LEU A 142 -11.06 -5.30 -6.78
CA LEU A 142 -9.70 -4.85 -6.48
C LEU A 142 -8.65 -5.83 -7.02
N LEU A 143 -8.88 -7.15 -6.94
CA LEU A 143 -7.88 -8.18 -7.28
C LEU A 143 -7.97 -8.71 -8.72
N MET A 144 -9.03 -8.39 -9.48
CA MET A 144 -9.28 -8.92 -10.84
C MET A 144 -9.19 -10.45 -10.93
N ILE A 145 -9.95 -11.14 -10.09
CA ILE A 145 -10.02 -12.61 -10.08
C ILE A 145 -11.13 -13.06 -11.05
N ASP A 146 -10.78 -13.86 -12.06
CA ASP A 146 -11.71 -14.22 -13.16
C ASP A 146 -12.91 -15.04 -12.72
N LYS A 147 -12.69 -16.02 -11.83
CA LYS A 147 -13.77 -16.87 -11.32
C LYS A 147 -14.63 -16.14 -10.27
N GLY A 148 -14.31 -14.89 -9.98
CA GLY A 148 -14.88 -14.17 -8.85
C GLY A 148 -14.38 -14.71 -7.50
N LEU A 149 -14.80 -14.02 -6.44
CA LEU A 149 -14.79 -14.55 -5.09
C LEU A 149 -16.23 -14.97 -4.73
N PRO A 150 -16.63 -16.22 -5.03
CA PRO A 150 -17.98 -16.68 -4.74
C PRO A 150 -18.21 -16.67 -3.22
N PHE A 151 -19.46 -16.41 -2.82
CA PHE A 151 -19.83 -16.54 -1.42
C PHE A 151 -19.67 -18.00 -1.00
N TYR A 152 -18.89 -18.23 0.06
CA TYR A 152 -18.70 -19.54 0.68
C TYR A 152 -19.00 -19.42 2.17
N MET A 153 -19.40 -20.51 2.80
CA MET A 153 -19.63 -20.54 4.24
C MET A 153 -18.30 -20.74 4.98
N PRO A 154 -17.76 -19.72 5.69
CA PRO A 154 -16.39 -19.75 6.16
C PRO A 154 -16.27 -20.35 7.57
N PHE A 155 -16.60 -21.64 7.71
CA PHE A 155 -16.61 -22.33 9.02
C PHE A 155 -15.29 -22.20 9.80
N LYS A 156 -14.15 -22.26 9.09
CA LYS A 156 -12.82 -22.05 9.69
C LYS A 156 -12.65 -20.64 10.26
N ALA A 157 -13.07 -19.60 9.52
CA ALA A 157 -12.98 -18.22 9.96
C ALA A 157 -13.89 -17.95 11.17
N ILE A 158 -15.09 -18.53 11.18
CA ILE A 158 -16.02 -18.47 12.32
C ILE A 158 -15.37 -19.09 13.56
N GLY A 159 -14.86 -20.33 13.45
CA GLY A 159 -14.26 -21.05 14.56
C GLY A 159 -13.04 -20.34 15.15
N ILE A 160 -12.14 -19.84 14.29
CA ILE A 160 -10.94 -19.10 14.72
C ILE A 160 -11.33 -17.78 15.39
N THR A 161 -12.28 -17.03 14.83
CA THR A 161 -12.74 -15.77 15.42
C THR A 161 -13.39 -16.01 16.78
N PHE A 162 -14.28 -17.00 16.87
CA PHE A 162 -14.95 -17.34 18.11
C PHE A 162 -13.96 -17.74 19.20
N GLY A 163 -13.05 -18.68 18.90
CA GLY A 163 -12.05 -19.15 19.84
C GLY A 163 -11.07 -18.05 20.27
N ALA A 164 -10.55 -17.26 19.32
CA ALA A 164 -9.57 -16.22 19.60
C ALA A 164 -10.16 -15.11 20.50
N PHE A 165 -11.37 -14.61 20.18
CA PHE A 165 -11.99 -13.58 21.00
C PHE A 165 -12.55 -14.10 22.32
N LEU A 166 -13.00 -15.35 22.39
CA LEU A 166 -13.42 -15.95 23.66
C LEU A 166 -12.25 -16.06 24.63
N LEU A 167 -11.08 -16.53 24.16
CA LEU A 167 -9.85 -16.54 24.95
C LEU A 167 -9.41 -15.13 25.35
N LEU A 168 -9.49 -14.17 24.43
CA LEU A 168 -9.16 -12.77 24.68
C LEU A 168 -10.06 -12.15 25.76
N PHE A 169 -11.39 -12.36 25.69
CA PHE A 169 -12.31 -11.89 26.72
C PHE A 169 -12.10 -12.56 28.07
N LEU A 170 -11.79 -13.86 28.10
CA LEU A 170 -11.41 -14.55 29.33
C LEU A 170 -10.15 -13.92 29.93
N PHE A 171 -9.12 -13.71 29.13
CA PHE A 171 -7.86 -13.12 29.57
C PHE A 171 -8.04 -11.69 30.07
N ILE A 172 -8.73 -10.84 29.32
CA ILE A 172 -9.03 -9.46 29.72
C ILE A 172 -9.89 -9.45 30.99
N SER A 173 -10.90 -10.30 31.10
CA SER A 173 -11.76 -10.37 32.28
C SER A 173 -10.97 -10.75 33.54
N LEU A 174 -10.02 -11.68 33.43
CA LEU A 174 -9.10 -12.05 34.52
C LEU A 174 -8.15 -10.90 34.88
N PHE A 175 -7.56 -10.26 33.88
CA PHE A 175 -6.59 -9.17 34.06
C PHE A 175 -7.26 -7.95 34.69
N THR A 176 -8.44 -7.58 34.20
CA THR A 176 -9.20 -6.43 34.69
C THR A 176 -9.73 -6.69 36.10
N SER A 177 -10.15 -7.91 36.42
CA SER A 177 -10.55 -8.29 37.79
C SER A 177 -9.42 -8.16 38.80
N ARG A 178 -8.15 -8.16 38.38
CA ARG A 178 -7.00 -7.92 39.25
C ARG A 178 -6.59 -6.44 39.33
N LEU A 179 -6.88 -5.66 38.29
CA LEU A 179 -6.49 -4.25 38.16
C LEU A 179 -7.44 -3.26 38.86
N VAL A 180 -8.68 -3.66 39.15
CA VAL A 180 -9.64 -2.82 39.90
C VAL A 180 -9.19 -2.73 41.37
N ASN A 181 -8.21 -1.85 41.63
CA ASN A 181 -7.77 -1.51 42.98
C ASN A 181 -8.68 -0.42 43.57
N VAL A 182 -9.23 -0.70 44.75
CA VAL A 182 -10.22 0.13 45.47
C VAL A 182 -9.68 1.52 45.81
N GLU A 183 -8.36 1.68 45.99
CA GLU A 183 -7.72 2.96 46.29
C GLU A 183 -7.86 3.98 45.15
N GLN A 184 -7.78 3.53 43.89
CA GLN A 184 -8.06 4.38 42.73
C GLN A 184 -9.53 4.79 42.64
N LEU A 185 -10.45 4.03 43.23
CA LEU A 185 -11.88 4.33 43.18
C LEU A 185 -12.23 5.50 44.11
N VAL A 186 -11.64 5.53 45.32
CA VAL A 186 -11.80 6.62 46.30
C VAL A 186 -11.07 7.90 45.86
N GLU A 187 -9.85 7.76 45.31
CA GLU A 187 -9.06 8.91 44.86
C GLU A 187 -9.66 9.59 43.61
N LEU A 188 -10.33 8.82 42.73
CA LEU A 188 -11.01 9.39 41.56
C LEU A 188 -12.37 10.04 41.86
N ILE A 189 -13.12 9.59 42.87
CA ILE A 189 -14.34 10.29 43.31
C ILE A 189 -13.98 11.71 43.80
N LYS A 190 -12.82 11.86 44.46
CA LYS A 190 -12.28 13.17 44.87
C LYS A 190 -11.61 13.95 43.73
N ALA A 191 -11.32 13.32 42.59
CA ALA A 191 -10.62 13.97 41.48
C ALA A 191 -11.54 14.81 40.59
N GLU A 192 -12.85 14.53 40.54
CA GLU A 192 -13.85 15.39 39.86
C GLU A 192 -13.93 16.80 40.47
N GLU A 193 -13.58 16.95 41.76
CA GLU A 193 -13.69 18.22 42.48
C GLU A 193 -12.45 19.13 42.37
N LYS A 194 -11.35 18.67 41.75
CA LYS A 194 -10.13 19.50 41.62
C LYS A 194 -10.24 20.45 40.41
N PRO A 195 -10.02 21.77 40.59
CA PRO A 195 -10.01 22.72 39.48
C PRO A 195 -8.94 22.35 38.45
N LYS A 196 -9.35 22.20 37.18
CA LYS A 196 -8.41 21.90 36.09
C LYS A 196 -7.43 23.07 35.92
N PRO A 197 -6.11 22.82 35.87
CA PRO A 197 -5.13 23.88 35.66
C PRO A 197 -5.36 24.56 34.29
N GLU A 198 -5.10 25.86 34.21
CA GLU A 198 -5.31 26.60 32.96
C GLU A 198 -4.41 26.06 31.83
N PRO A 199 -4.94 25.80 30.62
CA PRO A 199 -4.18 25.27 29.49
C PRO A 199 -3.06 26.21 29.06
N LYS A 200 -1.82 25.85 29.40
CA LYS A 200 -0.63 26.56 28.94
C LYS A 200 -0.16 26.02 27.59
N ALA A 201 0.15 26.95 26.69
CA ALA A 201 0.78 26.72 25.41
C ALA A 201 1.99 27.64 25.28
N SER A 202 3.08 27.12 24.72
CA SER A 202 4.31 27.88 24.46
C SER A 202 4.35 28.37 23.03
N LEU A 203 4.68 29.66 22.85
CA LEU A 203 4.84 30.28 21.53
C LEU A 203 6.00 29.64 20.75
N TRP A 204 7.13 29.37 21.41
CA TRP A 204 8.30 28.75 20.79
C TRP A 204 8.02 27.34 20.26
N LEU A 205 7.32 26.52 21.05
CA LEU A 205 6.93 25.17 20.62
C LEU A 205 5.89 25.21 19.51
N SER A 206 5.04 26.24 19.47
CA SER A 206 4.07 26.45 18.39
C SER A 206 4.76 26.82 17.07
N LEU A 207 5.79 27.68 17.13
CA LEU A 207 6.62 28.02 15.98
C LEU A 207 7.42 26.80 15.49
N PHE A 208 7.97 26.03 16.41
CA PHE A 208 8.68 24.79 16.12
C PHE A 208 7.80 23.79 15.37
N ALA A 209 6.51 23.67 15.72
CA ALA A 209 5.55 22.83 15.00
C ALA A 209 5.45 23.22 13.51
N LEU A 210 5.31 24.51 13.22
CA LEU A 210 5.23 25.02 11.85
C LEU A 210 6.52 24.77 11.07
N ILE A 211 7.68 24.99 11.71
CA ILE A 211 8.99 24.73 11.10
C ILE A 211 9.16 23.24 10.80
N CYS A 212 8.80 22.35 11.73
CA CYS A 212 8.88 20.91 11.50
C CYS A 212 8.00 20.45 10.33
N ILE A 213 6.76 20.94 10.24
CA ILE A 213 5.87 20.59 9.13
C ILE A 213 6.45 21.14 7.81
N GLY A 214 6.87 22.40 7.78
CA GLY A 214 7.49 23.01 6.60
C GLY A 214 8.73 22.25 6.13
N LEU A 215 9.66 21.95 7.03
CA LEU A 215 10.86 21.16 6.75
C LEU A 215 10.50 19.76 6.24
N GLY A 216 9.51 19.12 6.86
CA GLY A 216 9.01 17.81 6.43
C GLY A 216 8.52 17.82 4.99
N TYR A 217 7.69 18.79 4.62
CA TYR A 217 7.22 18.96 3.24
C TYR A 217 8.36 19.29 2.27
N THR A 218 9.29 20.16 2.64
CA THR A 218 10.45 20.46 1.80
C THR A 218 11.36 19.25 1.58
N ALA A 219 11.55 18.39 2.60
CA ALA A 219 12.33 17.17 2.49
C ALA A 219 11.68 16.17 1.53
N VAL A 220 10.35 16.00 1.59
CA VAL A 220 9.62 15.13 0.66
C VAL A 220 9.68 15.70 -0.76
N PHE A 221 9.47 17.01 -0.94
CA PHE A 221 9.60 17.64 -2.26
C PHE A 221 11.00 17.47 -2.86
N HIS A 222 12.04 17.63 -2.04
CA HIS A 222 13.41 17.38 -2.49
C HIS A 222 13.65 15.91 -2.82
N SER A 223 13.07 14.97 -2.06
CA SER A 223 13.18 13.54 -2.37
C SER A 223 12.57 13.21 -3.73
N VAL A 224 11.42 13.80 -4.08
CA VAL A 224 10.75 13.57 -5.36
C VAL A 224 11.64 14.04 -6.51
N ASN A 225 12.26 15.22 -6.37
CA ASN A 225 13.21 15.70 -7.38
C ASN A 225 14.47 14.83 -7.43
N ALA A 226 14.94 14.36 -6.27
CA ALA A 226 16.15 13.54 -6.14
C ALA A 226 16.01 12.10 -6.63
N ILE A 227 14.79 11.58 -6.85
CA ILE A 227 14.52 10.24 -7.40
C ILE A 227 15.33 9.98 -8.68
N HIS A 228 15.57 11.03 -9.47
CA HIS A 228 16.20 10.88 -10.78
C HIS A 228 17.73 10.80 -10.71
N TYR A 229 18.39 11.53 -9.80
CA TYR A 229 19.84 11.73 -9.82
C TYR A 229 20.58 11.25 -8.56
N LYS A 230 19.87 10.77 -7.54
CA LYS A 230 20.48 10.25 -6.29
C LYS A 230 20.13 8.79 -6.08
N ASP A 231 20.96 8.12 -5.29
CA ASP A 231 20.73 6.74 -4.88
C ASP A 231 19.38 6.57 -4.17
N VAL A 232 18.76 5.40 -4.37
CA VAL A 232 17.50 5.01 -3.72
C VAL A 232 17.60 5.14 -2.19
N LYS A 233 18.78 4.86 -1.62
CA LYS A 233 19.03 5.02 -0.18
C LYS A 233 18.87 6.47 0.29
N TYR A 234 19.35 7.43 -0.49
CA TYR A 234 19.22 8.85 -0.17
C TYR A 234 17.76 9.31 -0.25
N VAL A 235 17.04 8.89 -1.29
CA VAL A 235 15.61 9.20 -1.47
C VAL A 235 14.80 8.65 -0.30
N LEU A 236 15.00 7.38 0.05
CA LEU A 236 14.32 6.75 1.20
C LEU A 236 14.67 7.44 2.51
N PHE A 237 15.93 7.81 2.71
CA PHE A 237 16.37 8.55 3.90
C PHE A 237 15.68 9.91 4.02
N MET A 238 15.59 10.68 2.92
CA MET A 238 14.89 11.96 2.91
C MET A 238 13.38 11.80 3.12
N MET A 239 12.74 10.80 2.51
CA MET A 239 11.33 10.51 2.75
C MET A 239 11.09 10.15 4.22
N ALA A 240 11.91 9.26 4.80
CA ALA A 240 11.81 8.89 6.21
C ALA A 240 12.03 10.07 7.15
N THR A 241 13.00 10.93 6.82
CA THR A 241 13.24 12.19 7.55
C THR A 241 12.02 13.10 7.46
N GLY A 242 11.48 13.30 6.25
CA GLY A 242 10.30 14.14 6.02
C GLY A 242 9.08 13.66 6.81
N VAL A 243 8.78 12.36 6.77
CA VAL A 243 7.70 11.75 7.56
C VAL A 243 7.94 11.95 9.06
N SER A 244 9.16 11.75 9.54
CA SER A 244 9.50 11.95 10.97
C SER A 244 9.25 13.39 11.44
N PHE A 245 9.63 14.37 10.62
CA PHE A 245 9.39 15.79 10.88
C PHE A 245 7.90 16.14 10.86
N VAL A 246 7.12 15.61 9.92
CA VAL A 246 5.67 15.82 9.87
C VAL A 246 4.98 15.18 11.09
N VAL A 247 5.38 13.99 11.51
CA VAL A 247 4.83 13.32 12.71
C VAL A 247 5.12 14.15 13.96
N LEU A 248 6.38 14.56 14.17
CA LEU A 248 6.76 15.43 15.29
C LEU A 248 6.04 16.78 15.26
N GLY A 249 5.98 17.41 14.08
CA GLY A 249 5.29 18.68 13.88
C GLY A 249 3.79 18.59 14.17
N THR A 250 3.14 17.49 13.79
CA THR A 250 1.72 17.24 14.06
C THR A 250 1.46 17.06 15.56
N TYR A 251 2.36 16.42 16.30
CA TYR A 251 2.24 16.31 17.76
C TYR A 251 2.25 17.70 18.43
N PHE A 252 3.20 18.56 18.06
CA PHE A 252 3.27 19.92 18.58
C PHE A 252 2.14 20.81 18.05
N LEU A 253 1.62 20.54 16.85
CA LEU A 253 0.46 21.22 16.29
C LEU A 253 -0.75 21.07 17.22
N PHE A 254 -1.08 19.84 17.63
CA PHE A 254 -2.23 19.61 18.50
C PHE A 254 -1.98 19.96 19.96
N THR A 255 -0.76 19.80 20.48
CA THR A 255 -0.48 20.03 21.91
C THR A 255 -0.17 21.48 22.26
N GLN A 256 0.31 22.27 21.28
CA GLN A 256 0.82 23.63 21.49
C GLN A 256 0.17 24.62 20.52
N LEU A 257 0.33 24.45 19.20
CA LEU A 257 -0.11 25.44 18.21
C LEU A 257 -1.62 25.68 18.25
N SER A 258 -2.42 24.61 18.29
CA SER A 258 -3.89 24.69 18.36
C SER A 258 -4.37 25.46 19.60
N VAL A 259 -3.80 25.15 20.77
CA VAL A 259 -4.11 25.80 22.04
C VAL A 259 -3.63 27.26 22.03
N TYR A 260 -2.46 27.53 21.44
CA TYR A 260 -1.94 28.89 21.29
C TYR A 260 -2.86 29.75 20.42
N VAL A 261 -3.30 29.25 19.26
CA VAL A 261 -4.24 29.94 18.37
C VAL A 261 -5.53 30.32 19.10
N LEU A 262 -6.10 29.40 19.88
CA LEU A 262 -7.30 29.70 20.66
C LEU A 262 -7.06 30.70 21.79
N ARG A 263 -5.89 30.68 22.44
CA ARG A 263 -5.53 31.71 23.41
C ARG A 263 -5.38 33.09 22.75
N VAL A 264 -4.86 33.16 21.54
CA VAL A 264 -4.82 34.43 20.77
C VAL A 264 -6.23 34.90 20.43
N LEU A 265 -7.13 34.00 20.03
CA LEU A 265 -8.55 34.34 19.81
C LEU A 265 -9.24 34.82 21.10
N LYS A 266 -8.94 34.18 22.24
CA LYS A 266 -9.44 34.60 23.56
C LYS A 266 -8.97 36.01 23.95
N LYS A 267 -7.79 36.43 23.51
CA LYS A 267 -7.27 37.79 23.73
C LYS A 267 -7.87 38.87 22.82
N ARG A 268 -8.52 38.49 21.70
CA ARG A 268 -9.15 39.46 20.78
C ARG A 268 -10.58 39.75 21.20
N GLU A 269 -10.79 40.88 21.87
CA GLU A 269 -12.08 41.30 22.42
C GLU A 269 -13.23 41.28 21.39
N ASN A 270 -12.98 41.79 20.17
CA ASN A 270 -13.96 41.84 19.08
C ASN A 270 -14.52 40.45 18.68
N ILE A 271 -13.74 39.38 18.88
CA ILE A 271 -14.15 38.01 18.56
C ILE A 271 -14.67 37.31 19.81
N PHE A 272 -13.99 37.48 20.94
CA PHE A 272 -14.29 36.80 22.19
C PHE A 272 -15.64 37.20 22.80
N PHE A 273 -15.95 38.50 22.82
CA PHE A 273 -17.20 39.01 23.39
C PHE A 273 -18.38 39.00 22.41
N LYS A 274 -18.20 38.47 21.20
CA LYS A 274 -19.27 38.41 20.20
C LYS A 274 -20.20 37.22 20.47
N LYS A 275 -21.43 37.49 20.92
CA LYS A 275 -22.50 36.49 21.14
C LYS A 275 -22.07 35.40 22.14
N THR A 276 -22.18 34.13 21.74
CA THR A 276 -21.87 32.95 22.56
C THR A 276 -20.40 32.53 22.49
N ASN A 277 -19.55 33.26 21.75
CA ASN A 277 -18.13 32.92 21.58
C ASN A 277 -17.36 32.85 22.90
N ILE A 278 -17.77 33.62 23.92
CA ILE A 278 -17.16 33.61 25.24
C ILE A 278 -17.22 32.22 25.88
N LEU A 279 -18.36 31.54 25.78
CA LEU A 279 -18.56 30.18 26.31
C LEU A 279 -17.84 29.16 25.43
N ILE A 280 -18.02 29.26 24.11
CA ILE A 280 -17.46 28.30 23.15
C ILE A 280 -15.94 28.32 23.18
N ILE A 281 -15.29 29.49 23.06
CA ILE A 281 -13.83 29.60 23.01
C ILE A 281 -13.22 29.18 24.35
N SER A 282 -13.84 29.56 25.48
CA SER A 282 -13.33 29.18 26.80
C SER A 282 -13.35 27.67 26.99
N ASP A 283 -14.44 27.00 26.63
CA ASP A 283 -14.55 25.53 26.73
C ASP A 283 -13.62 24.81 25.74
N LEU A 284 -13.57 25.28 24.49
CA LEU A 284 -12.80 24.67 23.41
C LEU A 284 -11.28 24.67 23.69
N VAL A 285 -10.74 25.68 24.40
CA VAL A 285 -9.33 25.70 24.85
C VAL A 285 -9.01 24.53 25.78
N TYR A 286 -9.91 24.19 26.71
CA TYR A 286 -9.72 23.05 27.61
C TYR A 286 -9.93 21.73 26.87
N GLN A 287 -11.00 21.63 26.06
CA GLN A 287 -11.28 20.42 25.29
C GLN A 287 -10.14 20.08 24.32
N LEU A 288 -9.56 21.05 23.61
CA LEU A 288 -8.40 20.80 22.75
C LEU A 288 -7.18 20.36 23.54
N LYS A 289 -6.90 20.96 24.71
CA LYS A 289 -5.74 20.58 25.52
C LYS A 289 -5.86 19.15 26.05
N ASP A 290 -7.04 18.81 26.57
CA ASP A 290 -7.32 17.49 27.15
C ASP A 290 -7.29 16.39 26.08
N ASN A 291 -7.78 16.69 24.87
CA ASN A 291 -7.86 15.73 23.76
C ASN A 291 -6.71 15.84 22.75
N ALA A 292 -5.71 16.69 22.96
CA ALA A 292 -4.63 16.95 21.99
C ALA A 292 -3.91 15.67 21.52
N LYS A 293 -3.62 14.76 22.47
CA LYS A 293 -2.96 13.47 22.16
C LYS A 293 -3.86 12.55 21.33
N MET A 294 -5.17 12.59 21.58
CA MET A 294 -6.16 11.83 20.82
C MET A 294 -6.22 12.34 19.39
N PHE A 295 -6.35 13.67 19.17
CA PHE A 295 -6.36 14.25 17.83
C PHE A 295 -5.08 13.97 17.04
N PHE A 296 -3.92 14.02 17.70
CA PHE A 296 -2.65 13.61 17.10
C PHE A 296 -2.70 12.14 16.63
N MET A 297 -3.12 11.22 17.48
CA MET A 297 -3.24 9.80 17.13
C MET A 297 -4.19 9.59 15.95
N VAL A 298 -5.40 10.15 16.00
CA VAL A 298 -6.40 10.08 14.91
C VAL A 298 -5.79 10.54 13.59
N THR A 299 -5.08 11.67 13.60
CA THR A 299 -4.52 12.29 12.40
C THR A 299 -3.41 11.42 11.79
N ILE A 300 -2.46 10.95 12.59
CA ILE A 300 -1.35 10.11 12.11
C ILE A 300 -1.87 8.77 11.58
N ILE A 301 -2.78 8.13 12.31
CA ILE A 301 -3.42 6.89 11.87
C ILE A 301 -4.11 7.09 10.51
N SER A 302 -4.89 8.15 10.38
CA SER A 302 -5.62 8.45 9.14
C SER A 302 -4.66 8.72 7.98
N ALA A 303 -3.60 9.49 8.22
CA ALA A 303 -2.57 9.76 7.23
C ALA A 303 -1.88 8.47 6.75
N VAL A 304 -1.50 7.58 7.67
CA VAL A 304 -0.88 6.29 7.33
C VAL A 304 -1.85 5.42 6.53
N ALA A 305 -3.11 5.30 6.97
CA ALA A 305 -4.12 4.49 6.30
C ALA A 305 -4.37 4.99 4.86
N PHE A 306 -4.64 6.29 4.68
CA PHE A 306 -4.90 6.85 3.35
C PHE A 306 -3.67 6.81 2.44
N THR A 307 -2.47 7.04 2.98
CA THR A 307 -1.22 6.96 2.18
C THR A 307 -0.96 5.53 1.72
N ALA A 308 -1.17 4.53 2.59
CA ALA A 308 -1.00 3.13 2.25
C ALA A 308 -1.99 2.70 1.15
N VAL A 309 -3.26 3.07 1.28
CA VAL A 309 -4.30 2.80 0.27
C VAL A 309 -3.98 3.50 -1.04
N GLY A 310 -3.67 4.79 -1.01
CA GLY A 310 -3.33 5.56 -2.21
C GLY A 310 -2.10 5.03 -2.93
N THR A 311 -1.06 4.62 -2.19
CA THR A 311 0.15 4.03 -2.77
C THR A 311 -0.16 2.68 -3.42
N CYS A 312 -0.91 1.80 -2.74
CA CYS A 312 -1.27 0.50 -3.30
C CYS A 312 -2.14 0.63 -4.56
N MET A 313 -3.11 1.56 -4.57
CA MET A 313 -3.95 1.82 -5.74
C MET A 313 -3.13 2.42 -6.90
N GLY A 314 -2.20 3.33 -6.60
CA GLY A 314 -1.31 3.93 -7.60
C GLY A 314 -0.38 2.90 -8.26
N LEU A 315 0.21 2.00 -7.46
CA LEU A 315 1.07 0.92 -7.96
C LEU A 315 0.31 -0.16 -8.73
N GLY A 316 -0.99 -0.35 -8.44
CA GLY A 316 -1.87 -1.26 -9.17
C GLY A 316 -2.46 -0.68 -10.47
N ASN A 317 -2.09 0.54 -10.86
CA ASN A 317 -2.59 1.18 -12.09
C ASN A 317 -1.92 0.59 -13.34
N SER A 318 -2.65 0.48 -14.44
CA SER A 318 -2.16 -0.06 -15.72
C SER A 318 -1.00 0.75 -16.28
N SER A 319 -0.98 2.07 -16.06
CA SER A 319 0.13 2.94 -16.47
C SER A 319 1.48 2.55 -15.84
N MET A 320 1.47 1.93 -14.66
CA MET A 320 2.71 1.44 -14.05
C MET A 320 3.25 0.21 -14.78
N ALA A 321 2.36 -0.68 -15.23
CA ALA A 321 2.74 -1.84 -16.03
C ALA A 321 3.23 -1.40 -17.43
N GLU A 322 2.55 -0.45 -18.08
CA GLU A 322 2.96 0.13 -19.38
C GLU A 322 4.33 0.80 -19.32
N SER A 323 4.71 1.28 -18.13
CA SER A 323 6.01 1.87 -17.88
C SER A 323 7.15 0.85 -18.01
N ASP A 324 6.90 -0.43 -17.72
CA ASP A 324 7.90 -1.50 -17.76
C ASP A 324 8.02 -2.15 -19.15
N SER A 325 6.94 -2.16 -19.94
CA SER A 325 6.94 -2.64 -21.32
C SER A 325 5.85 -1.92 -22.13
N PRO A 326 6.20 -1.26 -23.25
CA PRO A 326 5.21 -0.55 -24.07
C PRO A 326 4.39 -1.48 -24.98
N PHE A 327 4.70 -2.78 -24.99
CA PHE A 327 3.99 -3.77 -25.81
C PHE A 327 3.04 -4.61 -24.98
N ALA A 328 1.87 -4.92 -25.54
CA ALA A 328 0.90 -5.83 -24.96
C ALA A 328 1.47 -7.26 -24.84
N PHE A 329 2.19 -7.67 -25.87
CA PHE A 329 2.95 -8.92 -25.91
C PHE A 329 4.37 -8.63 -26.40
N SER A 330 5.36 -9.22 -25.74
CA SER A 330 6.76 -9.11 -26.12
C SER A 330 7.38 -10.49 -26.21
N TYR A 331 7.96 -10.80 -27.38
CA TYR A 331 8.73 -12.01 -27.61
C TYR A 331 10.17 -11.61 -27.91
N ARG A 332 11.05 -11.81 -26.93
CA ARG A 332 12.50 -11.61 -27.06
C ARG A 332 13.14 -12.91 -27.51
N SER A 333 13.81 -12.86 -28.65
CA SER A 333 14.54 -13.96 -29.26
C SER A 333 16.04 -13.74 -29.08
N TYR A 334 16.74 -14.72 -28.51
CA TYR A 334 18.19 -14.73 -28.39
C TYR A 334 18.83 -15.48 -29.57
N ASN A 335 20.15 -15.40 -29.71
CA ASN A 335 20.87 -16.04 -30.81
C ASN A 335 20.57 -17.55 -30.87
N ASN A 336 20.41 -18.09 -32.09
CA ASN A 336 20.09 -19.50 -32.40
C ASN A 336 18.69 -20.01 -32.01
N ASN A 337 17.68 -19.15 -31.94
CA ASN A 337 16.30 -19.55 -31.69
C ASN A 337 15.56 -20.05 -32.95
N ASN A 338 15.52 -21.37 -33.16
CA ASN A 338 14.80 -21.98 -34.28
C ASN A 338 13.27 -21.91 -34.15
N LEU A 339 12.74 -21.64 -32.95
CA LEU A 339 11.30 -21.63 -32.66
C LEU A 339 10.64 -20.25 -32.90
N GLU A 340 11.43 -19.20 -33.13
CA GLU A 340 10.94 -17.82 -33.26
C GLU A 340 9.81 -17.69 -34.29
N LYS A 341 10.00 -18.24 -35.49
CA LYS A 341 9.01 -18.13 -36.58
C LYS A 341 7.70 -18.82 -36.26
N GLU A 342 7.75 -19.97 -35.59
CA GLU A 342 6.57 -20.73 -35.19
C GLU A 342 5.80 -20.00 -34.09
N HIS A 343 6.51 -19.55 -33.05
CA HIS A 343 5.92 -18.84 -31.93
C HIS A 343 5.29 -17.51 -32.35
N ILE A 344 5.94 -16.72 -33.22
CA ILE A 344 5.40 -15.46 -33.72
C ILE A 344 4.12 -15.71 -34.52
N LYS A 345 4.11 -16.67 -35.44
CA LYS A 345 2.91 -17.03 -36.21
C LYS A 345 1.77 -17.47 -35.29
N ARG A 346 2.09 -18.19 -34.21
CA ARG A 346 1.09 -18.60 -33.22
C ARG A 346 0.50 -17.41 -32.47
N ILE A 347 1.34 -16.47 -32.02
CA ILE A 347 0.91 -15.24 -31.35
C ILE A 347 -0.03 -14.44 -32.26
N GLU A 348 0.35 -14.27 -33.53
CA GLU A 348 -0.47 -13.55 -34.53
C GLU A 348 -1.81 -14.24 -34.77
N SER A 349 -1.82 -15.58 -34.91
CA SER A 349 -3.05 -16.35 -35.08
C SER A 349 -4.00 -16.17 -33.90
N GLU A 350 -3.50 -16.33 -32.67
CA GLU A 350 -4.34 -16.24 -31.47
C GLU A 350 -4.87 -14.82 -31.23
N LEU A 351 -4.11 -13.78 -31.63
CA LEU A 351 -4.58 -12.39 -31.59
C LEU A 351 -5.68 -12.12 -32.61
N ASN A 352 -5.53 -12.64 -33.84
CA ASN A 352 -6.54 -12.54 -34.89
C ASN A 352 -7.81 -13.32 -34.52
N ASP A 353 -7.67 -14.55 -34.01
CA ASP A 353 -8.78 -15.39 -33.54
C ASP A 353 -9.51 -14.75 -32.35
N GLY A 354 -8.78 -13.97 -31.55
CA GLY A 354 -9.33 -13.16 -30.46
C GLY A 354 -10.04 -11.88 -30.92
N GLY A 355 -9.98 -11.52 -32.21
CA GLY A 355 -10.59 -10.32 -32.78
C GLY A 355 -9.85 -9.02 -32.42
N PHE A 356 -8.58 -9.09 -32.04
CA PHE A 356 -7.80 -7.91 -31.66
C PHE A 356 -7.03 -7.35 -32.85
N ASN A 357 -7.18 -6.06 -33.13
CA ASN A 357 -6.30 -5.36 -34.06
C ASN A 357 -4.93 -5.12 -33.40
N PHE A 358 -3.86 -5.52 -34.06
CA PHE A 358 -2.50 -5.39 -33.55
C PHE A 358 -1.54 -4.86 -34.61
N LYS A 359 -0.52 -4.13 -34.16
CA LYS A 359 0.65 -3.78 -34.97
C LYS A 359 1.86 -4.52 -34.43
N ARG A 360 2.52 -5.32 -35.27
CA ARG A 360 3.78 -5.97 -34.91
C ARG A 360 4.94 -5.04 -35.26
N VAL A 361 5.87 -4.90 -34.32
CA VAL A 361 7.15 -4.23 -34.52
C VAL A 361 8.28 -5.18 -34.16
N THR A 362 9.26 -5.28 -35.04
CA THR A 362 10.46 -6.08 -34.81
C THR A 362 11.66 -5.16 -34.85
N TYR A 363 12.50 -5.23 -33.82
CA TYR A 363 13.74 -4.47 -33.73
C TYR A 363 14.81 -5.27 -32.99
N SER A 364 16.07 -5.04 -33.34
CA SER A 364 17.20 -5.69 -32.68
C SER A 364 17.88 -4.74 -31.71
N ILE A 365 18.29 -5.28 -30.56
CA ILE A 365 19.07 -4.58 -29.55
C ILE A 365 20.43 -5.27 -29.41
N LYS A 366 21.49 -4.47 -29.39
CA LYS A 366 22.81 -4.89 -28.92
C LYS A 366 23.09 -4.22 -27.58
N GLN A 367 23.31 -5.00 -26.54
CA GLN A 367 23.70 -4.47 -25.24
C GLN A 367 25.22 -4.36 -25.15
N ILE A 368 25.69 -3.17 -24.78
CA ILE A 368 27.12 -2.90 -24.62
C ILE A 368 27.35 -2.32 -23.22
N SER A 369 28.40 -2.79 -22.55
CA SER A 369 28.92 -2.13 -21.36
C SER A 369 29.82 -0.98 -21.82
N ASP A 370 29.36 0.26 -21.70
CA ASP A 370 30.18 1.43 -22.01
C ASP A 370 29.90 2.54 -20.98
N THR A 371 30.87 3.43 -20.78
CA THR A 371 30.79 4.53 -19.83
C THR A 371 30.35 5.81 -20.53
N ILE A 372 29.06 5.90 -20.89
CA ILE A 372 28.46 7.19 -21.23
C ILE A 372 28.03 7.88 -19.94
N TYR A 373 28.36 9.17 -19.79
CA TYR A 373 28.05 9.98 -18.60
C TYR A 373 28.73 9.52 -17.30
N ASN A 374 29.99 9.07 -17.34
CA ASN A 374 30.82 8.72 -16.16
C ASN A 374 30.18 7.71 -15.18
N SER A 375 29.29 6.87 -15.67
CA SER A 375 28.67 5.80 -14.89
C SER A 375 28.78 4.49 -15.67
N ASN A 376 29.15 3.39 -15.01
CA ASN A 376 29.10 2.05 -15.60
C ASN A 376 27.63 1.70 -15.84
N VAL A 377 27.09 2.07 -16.99
CA VAL A 377 25.69 1.86 -17.35
C VAL A 377 25.63 0.92 -18.53
N LEU A 378 24.75 -0.08 -18.45
CA LEU A 378 24.45 -0.92 -19.59
C LEU A 378 23.71 -0.10 -20.64
N LEU A 379 24.25 -0.04 -21.85
CA LEU A 379 23.65 0.71 -22.95
C LEU A 379 22.98 -0.25 -23.91
N SER A 380 21.80 0.13 -24.40
CA SER A 380 21.13 -0.57 -25.49
C SER A 380 21.30 0.19 -26.77
N VAL A 381 21.89 -0.44 -27.79
CA VAL A 381 22.06 0.17 -29.11
C VAL A 381 20.97 -0.35 -30.04
N ILE A 382 20.33 0.55 -30.79
CA ILE A 382 19.28 0.26 -31.76
C ILE A 382 19.60 0.98 -33.09
N LYS A 383 19.18 0.40 -34.21
CA LYS A 383 19.26 1.02 -35.54
C LYS A 383 18.26 2.16 -35.71
N ILE A 384 18.62 3.19 -36.48
CA ILE A 384 17.66 4.26 -36.83
C ILE A 384 16.48 3.74 -37.64
N SER A 385 16.68 2.75 -38.52
CA SER A 385 15.59 2.11 -39.26
C SER A 385 14.58 1.41 -38.34
N ASP A 386 15.07 0.73 -37.30
CA ASP A 386 14.24 0.06 -36.30
C ASP A 386 13.54 1.06 -35.37
N TYR A 387 14.22 2.15 -34.99
CA TYR A 387 13.60 3.26 -34.26
C TYR A 387 12.42 3.85 -35.05
N ASN A 388 12.57 4.07 -36.36
CA ASN A 388 11.50 4.61 -37.18
C ASN A 388 10.29 3.67 -37.30
N LYS A 389 10.49 2.35 -37.24
CA LYS A 389 9.38 1.38 -37.14
C LYS A 389 8.64 1.51 -35.80
N LEU A 390 9.38 1.70 -34.70
CA LEU A 390 8.79 1.97 -33.38
C LEU A 390 8.03 3.29 -33.38
N ALA A 391 8.61 4.35 -33.95
CA ALA A 391 7.98 5.65 -34.08
C ALA A 391 6.63 5.54 -34.81
N GLU A 392 6.58 4.85 -35.94
CA GLU A 392 5.33 4.65 -36.69
C GLU A 392 4.27 3.85 -35.91
N ALA A 393 4.70 2.85 -35.14
CA ALA A 393 3.78 2.02 -34.35
C ALA A 393 3.12 2.78 -33.21
N PHE A 394 3.87 3.66 -32.54
CA PHE A 394 3.40 4.50 -31.44
C PHE A 394 2.90 5.89 -31.88
N GLY A 395 3.08 6.25 -33.15
CA GLY A 395 2.63 7.54 -33.71
C GLY A 395 3.58 8.72 -33.46
N PHE A 396 4.88 8.46 -33.26
CA PHE A 396 5.92 9.49 -33.16
C PHE A 396 6.39 9.95 -34.56
N GLU A 397 7.07 11.10 -34.61
CA GLU A 397 7.72 11.59 -35.84
C GLU A 397 8.91 10.70 -36.23
N ARG A 398 9.08 10.49 -37.54
CA ARG A 398 10.24 9.76 -38.08
C ARG A 398 11.46 10.66 -38.05
N GLU A 399 12.60 10.07 -37.72
CA GLU A 399 13.88 10.79 -37.62
C GLU A 399 14.90 10.23 -38.62
N SER A 400 15.85 11.06 -39.03
CA SER A 400 16.92 10.66 -39.94
C SER A 400 18.26 11.19 -39.46
N LEU A 401 19.27 10.31 -39.42
CA LEU A 401 20.66 10.68 -39.15
C LEU A 401 21.33 11.05 -40.48
N LYS A 402 22.03 12.19 -40.53
CA LYS A 402 22.63 12.72 -41.77
C LYS A 402 24.06 12.21 -41.99
N ASP A 403 24.80 12.03 -40.91
CA ASP A 403 26.18 11.54 -40.93
C ASP A 403 26.31 10.18 -40.22
N GLU A 404 27.34 9.41 -40.55
CA GLU A 404 27.65 8.14 -39.91
C GLU A 404 28.12 8.29 -38.45
N ASN A 405 28.56 9.49 -38.08
CA ASN A 405 28.99 9.81 -36.72
C ASN A 405 27.84 10.40 -35.88
N ASP A 406 26.67 10.66 -36.47
CA ASP A 406 25.52 11.16 -35.72
C ASP A 406 24.82 10.05 -34.94
N SER A 407 24.26 10.40 -33.80
CA SER A 407 23.44 9.52 -32.97
C SER A 407 22.31 10.28 -32.30
N PHE A 408 21.25 9.55 -31.93
CA PHE A 408 20.25 10.02 -30.98
C PHE A 408 20.35 9.23 -29.69
N VAL A 409 19.97 9.87 -28.59
CA VAL A 409 19.99 9.23 -27.27
C VAL A 409 18.60 9.32 -26.65
N ILE A 410 18.07 8.17 -26.24
CA ILE A 410 16.94 8.07 -25.33
C ILE A 410 17.53 7.79 -23.94
N PRO A 411 17.67 8.82 -23.09
CA PRO A 411 18.20 8.64 -21.75
C PRO A 411 17.24 7.79 -20.93
N SER A 412 17.79 7.00 -20.01
CA SER A 412 16.97 6.33 -19.01
C SER A 412 16.18 7.35 -18.17
N ARG A 413 15.10 6.94 -17.54
CA ARG A 413 14.29 7.85 -16.69
C ARG A 413 15.08 8.43 -15.50
N LYS A 414 16.14 7.74 -15.07
CA LYS A 414 17.11 8.28 -14.11
C LYS A 414 17.94 9.41 -14.74
N VAL A 415 18.50 9.18 -15.93
CA VAL A 415 19.44 10.12 -16.58
C VAL A 415 18.74 11.32 -17.24
N THR A 416 17.48 11.20 -17.66
CA THR A 416 16.73 12.24 -18.40
C THR A 416 16.69 13.61 -17.69
N ASN A 417 16.73 13.64 -16.35
CA ASN A 417 16.64 14.87 -15.55
C ASN A 417 18.00 15.40 -15.05
N THR A 418 19.09 14.68 -15.31
CA THR A 418 20.45 15.21 -15.16
C THR A 418 20.77 16.03 -16.40
N LYS A 419 20.89 17.36 -16.25
CA LYS A 419 21.35 18.29 -17.32
C LYS A 419 22.81 18.00 -17.71
N SER A 420 23.04 16.90 -18.41
CA SER A 420 24.34 16.52 -18.94
C SER A 420 24.38 16.85 -20.42
N ASN A 421 25.01 17.98 -20.77
CA ASN A 421 25.28 18.41 -22.15
C ASN A 421 26.45 17.64 -22.77
N GLN A 422 26.51 16.33 -22.59
CA GLN A 422 27.53 15.52 -23.28
C GLN A 422 27.05 15.28 -24.70
N ASN A 423 27.42 16.20 -25.59
CA ASN A 423 27.09 16.14 -27.01
C ASN A 423 27.95 15.13 -27.77
N ASN A 424 29.04 14.63 -27.16
CA ASN A 424 29.94 13.67 -27.79
C ASN A 424 30.25 12.53 -26.82
N PHE A 425 30.27 11.30 -27.33
CA PHE A 425 30.77 10.13 -26.61
C PHE A 425 31.62 9.26 -27.54
N GLN A 426 32.52 8.47 -26.97
CA GLN A 426 33.22 7.43 -27.74
C GLN A 426 32.45 6.14 -27.58
N LEU A 427 32.05 5.56 -28.70
CA LEU A 427 31.46 4.24 -28.75
C LEU A 427 32.59 3.22 -28.74
N LEU A 428 32.74 2.50 -27.63
CA LEU A 428 33.79 1.51 -27.39
C LEU A 428 33.16 0.12 -27.35
N HIS A 429 33.28 -0.65 -28.44
CA HIS A 429 32.78 -2.02 -28.48
C HIS A 429 33.71 -2.93 -29.29
N GLY A 430 34.40 -3.84 -28.61
CA GLY A 430 35.44 -4.69 -29.22
C GLY A 430 36.55 -3.85 -29.86
N ASN A 431 36.70 -3.97 -31.18
CA ASN A 431 37.68 -3.20 -31.96
C ASN A 431 37.13 -1.87 -32.50
N ILE A 432 35.86 -1.55 -32.28
CA ILE A 432 35.24 -0.31 -32.74
C ILE A 432 35.53 0.79 -31.72
N ARG A 433 36.21 1.85 -32.20
CA ARG A 433 36.42 3.10 -31.47
C ARG A 433 35.95 4.24 -32.36
N LYS A 434 34.66 4.59 -32.29
CA LYS A 434 34.07 5.64 -33.13
C LYS A 434 33.58 6.78 -32.25
N ALA A 435 34.01 8.00 -32.55
CA ALA A 435 33.48 9.19 -31.88
C ALA A 435 32.09 9.48 -32.44
N MET A 436 31.09 9.53 -31.56
CA MET A 436 29.70 9.77 -31.91
C MET A 436 29.27 11.14 -31.39
N HIS A 437 28.56 11.88 -32.22
CA HIS A 437 27.93 13.15 -31.88
C HIS A 437 26.43 12.92 -31.61
N VAL A 438 25.95 13.37 -30.45
CA VAL A 438 24.54 13.31 -30.05
C VAL A 438 23.83 14.51 -30.67
N ASN A 439 23.11 14.27 -31.77
CA ASN A 439 22.43 15.32 -32.52
C ASN A 439 21.10 15.72 -31.86
N LYS A 440 20.38 14.75 -31.27
CA LYS A 440 19.09 14.97 -30.61
C LYS A 440 18.90 14.01 -29.43
N ILE A 441 18.34 14.54 -28.34
CA ILE A 441 17.88 13.75 -27.20
C ILE A 441 16.38 13.51 -27.37
N LEU A 442 15.96 12.25 -27.37
CA LEU A 442 14.59 11.83 -27.55
C LEU A 442 14.02 11.35 -26.22
N THR A 443 12.83 11.82 -25.84
CA THR A 443 12.18 11.45 -24.57
C THR A 443 10.77 10.86 -24.73
N PRO A 444 10.54 9.90 -25.64
CA PRO A 444 9.26 9.17 -25.70
C PRO A 444 9.09 8.35 -24.42
N LYS A 445 8.01 8.56 -23.67
CA LYS A 445 7.77 7.93 -22.36
C LYS A 445 7.70 6.39 -22.47
N GLU A 446 7.25 5.92 -23.62
CA GLU A 446 6.98 4.53 -23.98
C GLU A 446 8.29 3.74 -24.24
N LEU A 447 9.33 4.39 -24.75
CA LEU A 447 10.61 3.73 -25.07
C LEU A 447 11.70 4.01 -24.00
N GLN A 448 11.39 4.82 -23.00
CA GLN A 448 12.30 5.12 -21.91
C GLN A 448 12.33 3.99 -20.88
N ASP A 449 13.46 3.30 -20.82
CA ASP A 449 13.77 2.35 -19.74
C ASP A 449 14.10 3.08 -18.43
N THR A 450 13.90 2.39 -17.30
CA THR A 450 14.18 2.94 -15.97
C THR A 450 15.68 3.12 -15.70
N ASN A 451 16.53 2.20 -16.16
CA ASN A 451 17.96 2.16 -15.85
C ASN A 451 18.85 2.19 -17.10
N ILE A 452 18.34 1.75 -18.25
CA ILE A 452 19.13 1.57 -19.46
C ILE A 452 18.98 2.79 -20.37
N THR A 453 20.12 3.39 -20.75
CA THR A 453 20.12 4.42 -21.78
C THR A 453 20.18 3.75 -23.16
N THR A 454 19.30 4.19 -24.05
CA THR A 454 19.22 3.65 -25.42
C THR A 454 19.87 4.63 -26.39
N ILE A 455 20.75 4.12 -27.25
CA ILE A 455 21.44 4.88 -28.29
C ILE A 455 20.93 4.42 -29.64
N ILE A 456 20.58 5.39 -30.47
CA ILE A 456 20.13 5.16 -31.84
C ILE A 456 21.25 5.60 -32.77
N ILE A 457 21.72 4.67 -33.60
CA ILE A 457 22.85 4.89 -34.51
C ILE A 457 22.49 4.53 -35.96
N PRO A 458 23.27 4.96 -36.95
CA PRO A 458 23.09 4.58 -38.34
C PRO A 458 23.25 3.06 -38.55
N ASP A 459 22.47 2.51 -39.47
CA ASP A 459 22.45 1.09 -39.78
C ASP A 459 23.82 0.53 -40.19
N SER A 460 24.64 1.33 -40.89
CA SER A 460 26.00 0.95 -41.31
C SER A 460 26.91 0.67 -40.10
N VAL A 461 26.89 1.56 -39.11
CA VAL A 461 27.68 1.44 -37.88
C VAL A 461 27.17 0.29 -37.00
N TYR A 462 25.86 0.13 -36.87
CA TYR A 462 25.28 -0.96 -36.09
C TYR A 462 25.69 -2.35 -36.63
N ASN A 463 25.70 -2.52 -37.95
CA ASN A 463 26.01 -3.80 -38.56
C ASN A 463 27.49 -4.20 -38.39
N GLN A 464 28.39 -3.24 -38.22
CA GLN A 464 29.81 -3.48 -37.94
C GLN A 464 30.05 -3.99 -36.51
N MET A 465 29.14 -3.72 -35.57
CA MET A 465 29.27 -4.18 -34.18
C MET A 465 29.13 -5.69 -34.09
N ILE A 466 30.13 -6.37 -33.54
CA ILE A 466 30.09 -7.80 -33.27
C ILE A 466 30.01 -7.96 -31.74
N VAL A 467 28.87 -8.45 -31.25
CA VAL A 467 28.70 -8.80 -29.83
C VAL A 467 29.13 -10.25 -29.66
N ASP A 468 30.02 -10.49 -28.71
CA ASP A 468 30.46 -11.85 -28.37
C ASP A 468 29.25 -12.70 -27.94
N PRO A 469 28.99 -13.86 -28.58
CA PRO A 469 27.90 -14.74 -28.20
C PRO A 469 28.01 -15.29 -26.76
N GLU A 470 29.19 -15.30 -26.13
CA GLU A 470 29.39 -15.74 -24.74
C GLU A 470 29.30 -14.60 -23.70
N SER A 471 29.19 -13.34 -24.13
CA SER A 471 29.03 -12.19 -23.24
C SER A 471 27.66 -12.22 -22.54
N GLN A 472 27.64 -11.98 -21.22
CA GLN A 472 26.39 -11.80 -20.44
C GLN A 472 25.50 -10.65 -20.96
N TYR A 473 26.05 -9.77 -21.79
CA TYR A 473 25.33 -8.73 -22.53
C TYR A 473 25.19 -9.17 -23.99
N GLY A 474 24.02 -9.74 -24.32
CA GLY A 474 23.77 -10.37 -25.61
C GLY A 474 23.09 -9.46 -26.63
N GLN A 475 23.22 -9.82 -27.92
CA GLN A 475 22.32 -9.36 -28.97
C GLN A 475 21.01 -10.15 -28.88
N PHE A 476 19.88 -9.44 -28.96
CA PHE A 476 18.57 -10.07 -29.04
C PHE A 476 17.62 -9.26 -29.90
N THR A 477 16.62 -9.94 -30.44
CA THR A 477 15.55 -9.32 -31.24
C THR A 477 14.28 -9.30 -30.42
N ILE A 478 13.62 -8.14 -30.35
CA ILE A 478 12.31 -8.01 -29.72
C ILE A 478 11.25 -7.95 -30.82
N ASN A 479 10.27 -8.85 -30.72
CA ASN A 479 9.02 -8.80 -31.46
C ASN A 479 7.93 -8.31 -30.50
N GLY A 480 7.57 -7.04 -30.64
CA GLY A 480 6.55 -6.37 -29.85
C GLY A 480 5.22 -6.31 -30.58
N PHE A 481 4.13 -6.57 -29.88
CA PHE A 481 2.77 -6.46 -30.41
C PHE A 481 2.05 -5.34 -29.68
N VAL A 482 1.72 -4.27 -30.41
CA VAL A 482 0.96 -3.14 -29.91
C VAL A 482 -0.53 -3.43 -30.10
N VAL A 483 -1.28 -3.48 -29.00
CA VAL A 483 -2.72 -3.73 -28.98
C VAL A 483 -3.39 -2.63 -28.16
N LYS A 484 -4.38 -1.93 -28.73
CA LYS A 484 -5.04 -0.79 -28.06
C LYS A 484 -5.84 -1.21 -26.82
N ASP A 485 -6.56 -2.32 -26.90
CA ASP A 485 -7.37 -2.89 -25.80
C ASP A 485 -6.65 -4.04 -25.09
N TRP A 486 -5.35 -3.88 -24.80
CA TRP A 486 -4.54 -4.95 -24.23
C TRP A 486 -5.08 -5.51 -22.90
N GLU A 487 -5.78 -4.70 -22.11
CA GLU A 487 -6.42 -5.11 -20.85
C GLU A 487 -7.41 -6.27 -21.03
N LYS A 488 -8.02 -6.39 -22.21
CA LYS A 488 -9.00 -7.44 -22.54
C LYS A 488 -8.36 -8.71 -23.10
N THR A 489 -7.05 -8.72 -23.32
CA THR A 489 -6.34 -9.82 -24.00
C THR A 489 -6.04 -11.01 -23.11
N LYS A 490 -6.49 -11.02 -21.85
CA LYS A 490 -6.18 -12.07 -20.86
C LYS A 490 -6.39 -13.50 -21.38
N LYS A 491 -7.57 -13.81 -21.93
CA LYS A 491 -7.87 -15.16 -22.46
C LYS A 491 -6.95 -15.57 -23.61
N VAL A 492 -6.59 -14.61 -24.47
CA VAL A 492 -5.65 -14.83 -25.58
C VAL A 492 -4.25 -15.06 -25.03
N ALA A 493 -3.83 -14.25 -24.06
CA ALA A 493 -2.55 -14.41 -23.38
C ALA A 493 -2.40 -15.77 -22.70
N GLU A 494 -3.46 -16.30 -22.08
CA GLU A 494 -3.47 -17.63 -21.47
C GLU A 494 -3.30 -18.74 -22.50
N LYS A 495 -3.99 -18.65 -23.64
CA LYS A 495 -3.83 -19.62 -24.75
C LYS A 495 -2.42 -19.59 -25.33
N ILE A 496 -1.88 -18.39 -25.57
CA ILE A 496 -0.50 -18.21 -26.07
C ILE A 496 0.47 -18.81 -25.06
N LEU A 497 0.37 -18.44 -23.78
CA LEU A 497 1.25 -18.95 -22.73
C LEU A 497 1.20 -20.48 -22.65
N ALA A 498 0.00 -21.08 -22.61
CA ALA A 498 -0.17 -22.53 -22.58
C ALA A 498 0.42 -23.22 -23.81
N SER A 499 0.37 -22.58 -24.98
CA SER A 499 0.99 -23.12 -26.20
C SER A 499 2.51 -23.08 -26.15
N LEU A 500 3.10 -22.00 -25.62
CA LEU A 500 4.56 -21.83 -25.49
C LEU A 500 5.16 -22.68 -24.35
N GLN A 501 4.39 -22.91 -23.28
CA GLN A 501 4.81 -23.69 -22.11
C GLN A 501 4.77 -25.20 -22.30
N LYS A 502 4.13 -25.74 -23.35
CA LYS A 502 4.07 -27.19 -23.61
C LYS A 502 5.45 -27.88 -23.70
N GLY A 503 6.55 -27.11 -23.83
CA GLY A 503 7.93 -27.60 -23.78
C GLY A 503 8.69 -27.42 -22.45
N ASN A 504 8.14 -26.73 -21.43
CA ASN A 504 8.83 -26.42 -20.17
C ASN A 504 7.88 -26.58 -18.97
N LYS A 505 8.04 -27.66 -18.19
CA LYS A 505 7.11 -28.07 -17.12
C LYS A 505 7.20 -27.27 -15.81
N ASP A 506 8.20 -26.41 -15.63
CA ASP A 506 8.53 -25.85 -14.30
C ASP A 506 8.30 -24.34 -14.11
N ILE A 507 7.60 -23.65 -15.02
CA ILE A 507 7.51 -22.18 -14.96
C ILE A 507 6.07 -21.69 -14.71
N ASN A 508 5.76 -21.43 -13.44
CA ASN A 508 4.60 -20.62 -13.01
C ASN A 508 4.90 -19.09 -13.01
N ASP A 509 5.99 -18.65 -13.66
CA ASP A 509 6.30 -17.22 -13.84
C ASP A 509 5.56 -16.70 -15.10
N PRO A 510 4.88 -15.53 -15.02
CA PRO A 510 4.29 -14.88 -16.19
C PRO A 510 5.30 -14.53 -17.30
N ARG A 511 6.60 -14.70 -17.03
CA ARG A 511 7.68 -14.68 -18.01
C ARG A 511 8.14 -16.11 -18.27
N VAL A 512 7.97 -16.58 -19.51
CA VAL A 512 8.58 -17.84 -19.94
C VAL A 512 10.04 -17.54 -20.22
N TYR A 513 10.93 -18.01 -19.34
CA TYR A 513 12.36 -17.97 -19.56
C TYR A 513 12.82 -19.31 -20.15
N ASN A 514 13.38 -19.24 -21.34
CA ASN A 514 14.12 -20.31 -21.98
C ASN A 514 15.49 -19.73 -22.36
N GLU A 515 16.54 -20.55 -22.40
CA GLU A 515 17.88 -20.11 -22.82
C GLU A 515 17.86 -19.44 -24.21
N SER A 516 16.90 -19.80 -25.08
CA SER A 516 16.77 -19.25 -26.43
C SER A 516 15.75 -18.11 -26.58
N TYR A 517 14.80 -17.93 -25.64
CA TYR A 517 13.78 -16.88 -25.76
C TYR A 517 13.16 -16.47 -24.42
N GLN A 518 12.61 -15.25 -24.39
CA GLN A 518 11.79 -14.75 -23.30
C GLN A 518 10.46 -14.22 -23.84
N PHE A 519 9.35 -14.71 -23.28
CA PHE A 519 8.00 -14.20 -23.58
C PHE A 519 7.43 -13.50 -22.36
N SER A 520 6.87 -12.30 -22.54
CA SER A 520 6.14 -11.57 -21.50
C SER A 520 4.88 -10.93 -22.04
N THR A 521 3.89 -10.79 -21.15
CA THR A 521 2.63 -10.13 -21.46
C THR A 521 2.37 -9.01 -20.47
N LEU A 522 1.83 -7.91 -20.97
CA LEU A 522 1.51 -6.74 -20.16
C LEU A 522 0.35 -7.02 -19.20
N ILE A 523 -0.64 -7.79 -19.66
CA ILE A 523 -1.82 -8.17 -18.89
C ILE A 523 -1.49 -9.00 -17.64
N PHE A 524 -0.58 -9.97 -17.73
CA PHE A 524 -0.20 -10.75 -16.55
C PHE A 524 0.64 -9.95 -15.56
N THR A 525 1.53 -9.09 -16.05
CA THR A 525 2.28 -8.15 -15.20
C THR A 525 1.32 -7.25 -14.43
N TRP A 526 0.35 -6.64 -15.11
CA TRP A 526 -0.63 -5.78 -14.46
C TRP A 526 -1.51 -6.53 -13.45
N ILE A 527 -2.01 -7.72 -13.80
CA ILE A 527 -2.81 -8.55 -12.88
C ILE A 527 -1.97 -8.93 -11.65
N ALA A 528 -0.71 -9.32 -11.82
CA ALA A 528 0.17 -9.67 -10.71
C ALA A 528 0.41 -8.47 -9.77
N MET A 529 0.66 -7.27 -10.33
CA MET A 529 0.80 -6.04 -9.55
C MET A 529 -0.49 -5.71 -8.81
N LYS A 530 -1.64 -5.79 -9.50
CA LYS A 530 -2.94 -5.48 -8.92
C LYS A 530 -3.36 -6.48 -7.84
N GLN A 531 -3.03 -7.76 -7.99
CA GLN A 531 -3.26 -8.77 -6.95
C GLN A 531 -2.35 -8.54 -5.73
N GLY A 532 -1.06 -8.29 -5.96
CA GLY A 532 -0.09 -8.03 -4.88
C GLY A 532 -0.42 -6.77 -4.08
N PHE A 533 -0.58 -5.64 -4.75
CA PHE A 533 -0.91 -4.37 -4.10
C PHE A 533 -2.37 -4.27 -3.68
N GLY A 534 -3.30 -4.93 -4.38
CA GLY A 534 -4.71 -4.97 -4.01
C GLY A 534 -4.94 -5.63 -2.65
N LEU A 535 -4.23 -6.73 -2.36
CA LEU A 535 -4.28 -7.36 -1.02
C LEU A 535 -3.74 -6.41 0.05
N ALA A 536 -2.59 -5.79 -0.18
CA ALA A 536 -2.02 -4.80 0.73
C ALA A 536 -2.95 -3.59 0.95
N SER A 537 -3.68 -3.17 -0.09
CA SER A 537 -4.69 -2.11 -0.01
C SER A 537 -5.87 -2.52 0.87
N ILE A 538 -6.42 -3.72 0.68
CA ILE A 538 -7.53 -4.23 1.50
C ILE A 538 -7.11 -4.28 2.97
N MET A 539 -5.90 -4.77 3.24
CA MET A 539 -5.32 -4.82 4.58
C MET A 539 -5.20 -3.41 5.20
N SER A 540 -4.69 -2.46 4.43
CA SER A 540 -4.52 -1.07 4.87
C SER A 540 -5.84 -0.39 5.22
N VAL A 541 -6.90 -0.62 4.41
CA VAL A 541 -8.25 -0.12 4.70
C VAL A 541 -8.78 -0.72 5.99
N LEU A 542 -8.72 -2.05 6.15
CA LEU A 542 -9.25 -2.72 7.34
C LEU A 542 -8.53 -2.28 8.61
N ILE A 543 -7.19 -2.20 8.58
CA ILE A 543 -6.39 -1.68 9.68
C ILE A 543 -6.74 -0.21 9.96
N GLY A 544 -6.90 0.61 8.93
CA GLY A 544 -7.32 2.00 9.05
C GLY A 544 -8.67 2.15 9.75
N ILE A 545 -9.66 1.33 9.37
CA ILE A 545 -10.99 1.32 10.00
C ILE A 545 -10.88 0.94 11.48
N VAL A 546 -10.11 -0.12 11.80
CA VAL A 546 -9.85 -0.55 13.18
C VAL A 546 -9.32 0.64 13.99
N PHE A 547 -8.26 1.28 13.53
CA PHE A 547 -7.69 2.40 14.25
C PHE A 547 -8.59 3.64 14.32
N PHE A 548 -9.40 3.91 13.28
CA PHE A 548 -10.37 5.01 13.31
C PHE A 548 -11.44 4.76 14.38
N THR A 549 -11.92 3.51 14.48
CA THR A 549 -12.85 3.11 15.55
C THR A 549 -12.21 3.12 16.94
N PHE A 550 -10.88 3.09 17.03
CA PHE A 550 -10.15 3.16 18.31
C PHE A 550 -9.91 4.58 18.79
N ALA A 551 -9.92 5.53 17.87
CA ALA A 551 -9.57 6.92 18.12
C ALA A 551 -10.81 7.82 18.30
N ALA A 552 -12.00 7.30 17.98
CA ALA A 552 -13.32 7.85 18.30
C ALA A 552 -13.84 7.28 19.63
#